data_AF-A0A0P9A717-F1
#
_entry.id   AF-A0A0P9A717-F1
#
_cell.length_a   1.000
_cell.length_b   1.000
_cell.length_c   1.000
_cell.angle_alpha   90.00
_cell.angle_beta   90.00
_cell.angle_gamma   90.00
#
_symmetry.space_group_name_H-M   'P 1'
#
loop_
_entity.id
_entity.type
_entity.pdbx_description
1 polymer ?
#
loop_
_entity_poly.entity_id
_entity_poly.type
_entity_poly.pdbx_seq_one_letter_code
_entity_poly.pdbx_strand_id
1 'polypeptide(L)'
;MRKKFPNLMGYNCTYREIRRLKNASAEEPMSLGEETAFEDGYVVPLHIEAMKVICRNELSEDLQMDTFAFVQPRRSIPLQKSWHRRPSIIMLGMDNLSRMTLRNNMPSLFENIKKP
;
A
#
# COMPACT_ATOMS: atom_id res chain seq x y z
N MET A 1 11.13 21.03 -4.49
CA MET A 1 11.31 21.01 -5.96
C MET A 1 10.20 20.14 -6.55
N ARG A 2 9.27 20.73 -7.32
CA ARG A 2 8.29 19.95 -8.09
C ARG A 2 9.03 19.29 -9.24
N LYS A 3 9.17 17.96 -9.21
CA LYS A 3 9.63 17.21 -10.39
C LYS A 3 8.59 17.44 -11.49
N LYS A 4 8.93 18.25 -12.50
CA LYS A 4 8.15 18.35 -13.72
C LYS A 4 8.30 17.00 -14.41
N PHE A 5 7.27 16.17 -14.35
CA PHE A 5 7.19 15.02 -15.22
C PHE A 5 7.04 15.57 -16.65
N PRO A 6 7.88 15.14 -17.61
CA PRO A 6 7.69 15.50 -19.00
C PRO A 6 6.28 15.07 -19.41
N ASN A 7 5.64 15.85 -20.28
CA ASN A 7 4.36 15.51 -20.89
C ASN A 7 4.58 14.27 -21.78
N LEU A 8 4.62 13.10 -21.16
CA LEU A 8 4.70 11.80 -21.80
C LEU A 8 3.32 11.54 -22.42
N MET A 9 3.27 11.59 -23.75
CA MET A 9 2.19 10.97 -24.50
C MET A 9 2.22 9.48 -24.16
N GLY A 10 1.22 9.03 -23.40
CA GLY A 10 1.06 7.62 -23.01
C GLY A 10 1.99 7.16 -21.88
N TYR A 11 1.38 6.61 -20.83
CA TYR A 11 2.06 5.71 -19.89
C TYR A 11 1.16 4.50 -19.67
N ASN A 12 1.76 3.34 -19.44
CA ASN A 12 1.04 2.13 -19.06
C ASN A 12 1.51 1.68 -17.68
N CYS A 13 0.56 1.40 -16.80
CA CYS A 13 0.84 0.93 -15.45
C CYS A 13 0.41 -0.52 -15.30
N THR A 14 1.29 -1.30 -14.68
CA THR A 14 1.06 -2.70 -14.35
C THR A 14 1.34 -2.92 -12.87
N TYR A 15 0.73 -3.95 -12.30
CA TYR A 15 1.05 -4.39 -10.94
C TYR A 15 1.41 -5.88 -10.94
N ARG A 16 2.22 -6.27 -9.95
CA ARG A 16 2.52 -7.66 -9.61
C ARG A 16 2.15 -7.90 -8.16
N GLU A 17 1.36 -8.93 -7.91
CA GLU A 17 1.04 -9.36 -6.54
C GLU A 17 2.31 -9.81 -5.82
N ILE A 18 2.51 -9.34 -4.59
CA ILE A 18 3.60 -9.80 -3.72
C ILE A 18 3.04 -10.95 -2.88
N ARG A 19 3.47 -12.17 -3.19
CA ARG A 19 3.02 -13.40 -2.53
C ARG A 19 4.09 -13.90 -1.55
N ARG A 20 3.67 -14.13 -0.31
CA ARG A 20 4.45 -14.93 0.64
C ARG A 20 4.38 -16.40 0.24
N LEU A 21 5.53 -17.07 0.17
CA LEU A 21 5.58 -18.51 0.02
C LEU A 21 4.94 -19.17 1.25
N LYS A 22 4.21 -20.27 1.07
CA LYS A 22 3.61 -21.01 2.18
C LYS A 22 4.73 -21.55 3.07
N ASN A 23 4.62 -21.30 4.38
CA ASN A 23 5.59 -21.66 5.43
C ASN A 23 6.84 -20.79 5.52
N ALA A 24 6.85 -19.63 4.85
CA ALA A 24 7.98 -18.73 4.87
C ALA A 24 8.16 -18.00 6.20
N SER A 25 9.38 -18.06 6.77
CA SER A 25 9.84 -17.16 7.82
C SER A 25 9.79 -15.69 7.34
N ALA A 26 9.85 -14.72 8.25
CA ALA A 26 9.89 -13.29 7.92
C ALA A 26 11.09 -12.90 7.02
N GLU A 27 12.14 -13.73 7.00
CA GLU A 27 13.37 -13.55 6.19
C GLU A 27 13.35 -14.27 4.83
N GLU A 28 12.31 -15.05 4.53
CA GLU A 28 12.27 -15.81 3.28
C GLU A 28 11.87 -14.95 2.06
N PRO A 29 12.34 -15.34 0.86
CA PRO A 29 12.14 -14.55 -0.35
C PRO A 29 10.66 -14.45 -0.72
N MET A 30 10.19 -13.24 -0.96
CA MET A 30 8.85 -12.99 -1.48
C MET A 30 8.81 -13.30 -2.99
N SER A 31 7.73 -13.92 -3.45
CA SER A 31 7.53 -14.19 -4.87
C SER A 31 6.65 -13.10 -5.50
N LEU A 32 6.98 -12.70 -6.74
CA LEU A 32 6.16 -11.79 -7.52
C LEU A 32 5.26 -12.59 -8.45
N GLY A 33 3.96 -12.31 -8.41
CA GLY A 33 2.97 -12.87 -9.32
C GLY A 33 3.14 -12.40 -10.77
N GLU A 34 2.12 -12.69 -11.57
CA GLU A 34 2.03 -12.23 -12.95
C GLU A 34 1.83 -10.71 -13.02
N GLU A 35 2.33 -10.12 -14.10
CA GLU A 35 2.18 -8.70 -14.38
C GLU A 35 0.80 -8.44 -14.96
N THR A 36 0.00 -7.63 -14.25
CA THR A 36 -1.38 -7.32 -14.59
C THR A 36 -1.50 -5.84 -14.91
N ALA A 37 -1.95 -5.49 -16.12
CA ALA A 37 -2.24 -4.11 -16.48
C ALA A 37 -3.49 -3.60 -15.77
N PHE A 38 -3.49 -2.32 -15.41
CA PHE A 38 -4.65 -1.69 -14.78
C PHE A 38 -4.78 -0.23 -15.24
N GLU A 39 -6.00 0.28 -15.15
CA GLU A 39 -6.35 1.66 -15.49
C GLU A 39 -6.88 2.40 -14.25
N ASP A 40 -7.11 3.70 -14.40
CA ASP A 40 -7.72 4.50 -13.34
C ASP A 40 -9.10 3.94 -12.96
N GLY A 41 -9.40 3.90 -11.67
CA GLY A 41 -10.61 3.28 -11.12
C GLY A 41 -10.57 1.75 -11.00
N TYR A 42 -9.47 1.08 -11.36
CA TYR A 42 -9.33 -0.36 -11.13
C TYR A 42 -9.45 -0.73 -9.64
N VAL A 43 -10.33 -1.69 -9.34
CA VAL A 43 -10.53 -2.20 -7.99
C VAL A 43 -9.69 -3.44 -7.77
N VAL A 44 -8.71 -3.32 -6.87
CA VAL A 44 -7.79 -4.42 -6.53
C VAL A 44 -8.57 -5.60 -5.91
N PRO A 45 -8.40 -6.84 -6.41
CA PRO A 45 -9.03 -8.02 -5.83
C PRO A 45 -8.70 -8.25 -4.36
N LEU A 46 -9.68 -8.76 -3.59
CA LEU A 46 -9.58 -8.99 -2.14
C LEU A 46 -8.46 -9.93 -1.69
N HIS A 47 -7.98 -10.81 -2.58
CA HIS A 47 -6.92 -11.76 -2.25
C HIS A 47 -5.53 -11.13 -2.26
N ILE A 48 -5.38 -9.95 -2.86
CA ILE A 48 -4.09 -9.25 -3.00
C ILE A 48 -3.80 -8.49 -1.71
N GLU A 49 -2.88 -8.99 -0.91
CA GLU A 49 -2.47 -8.34 0.35
C GLU A 49 -1.39 -7.28 0.13
N ALA A 50 -0.59 -7.42 -0.92
CA ALA A 50 0.42 -6.45 -1.29
C ALA A 50 0.69 -6.53 -2.79
N MET A 51 1.07 -5.41 -3.38
CA MET A 51 1.43 -5.34 -4.80
C MET A 51 2.58 -4.39 -5.04
N LYS A 52 3.35 -4.69 -6.07
CA LYS A 52 4.37 -3.81 -6.65
C LYS A 52 3.81 -3.23 -7.94
N VAL A 53 3.70 -1.92 -8.03
CA VAL A 53 3.24 -1.18 -9.21
C VAL A 53 4.45 -0.65 -9.98
N ILE A 54 4.41 -0.78 -11.31
CA ILE A 54 5.40 -0.23 -12.22
C ILE A 54 4.65 0.52 -13.32
N CYS A 55 5.02 1.77 -13.57
CA CYS A 55 4.52 2.53 -14.70
C CYS A 55 5.65 2.77 -15.68
N ARG A 56 5.40 2.48 -16.95
CA ARG A 56 6.37 2.59 -18.05
C ARG A 56 5.91 3.58 -19.12
N ASN A 57 6.87 4.19 -19.80
CA ASN A 57 6.60 4.95 -21.02
C ASN A 57 6.43 4.03 -22.24
N GLU A 58 6.16 4.62 -23.41
CA GLU A 58 6.02 3.89 -24.68
C GLU A 58 7.28 3.12 -25.10
N LEU A 59 8.45 3.52 -24.60
CA LEU A 59 9.74 2.87 -24.82
C LEU A 59 10.02 1.74 -23.80
N SER A 60 9.04 1.41 -22.95
CA SER A 60 9.15 0.45 -21.84
C SER A 60 10.16 0.83 -20.75
N GLU A 61 10.48 2.11 -20.62
CA GLU A 61 11.34 2.61 -19.53
C GLU A 61 10.51 2.82 -18.26
N ASP A 62 11.02 2.33 -17.12
CA ASP A 62 10.38 2.47 -15.82
C ASP A 62 10.38 3.94 -15.37
N LEU A 63 9.20 4.56 -15.32
CA LEU A 63 8.99 5.94 -14.87
C LEU A 63 8.81 6.02 -13.35
N GLN A 64 8.09 5.06 -12.79
CA GLN A 64 7.74 5.01 -11.37
C GLN A 64 7.56 3.56 -10.92
N MET A 65 8.03 3.28 -9.70
CA MET A 65 7.92 1.97 -9.08
C MET A 65 7.60 2.14 -7.61
N ASP A 66 6.45 1.63 -7.18
CA ASP A 66 5.96 1.74 -5.81
C ASP A 66 5.46 0.40 -5.28
N THR A 67 5.49 0.24 -3.97
CA THR A 67 4.99 -0.95 -3.29
C THR A 67 3.88 -0.55 -2.33
N PHE A 68 2.75 -1.24 -2.44
CA PHE A 68 1.56 -1.01 -1.61
C PHE A 68 1.22 -2.28 -0.84
N ALA A 69 0.82 -2.11 0.42
CA ALA A 69 0.25 -3.16 1.26
C ALA A 69 -1.21 -2.79 1.57
N PHE A 70 -2.10 -3.75 1.46
CA PHE A 70 -3.54 -3.57 1.65
C PHE A 70 -4.01 -4.28 2.93
N VAL A 71 -4.84 -3.58 3.69
CA VAL A 71 -5.62 -4.17 4.78
C VAL A 71 -7.04 -4.32 4.28
N GLN A 72 -7.32 -5.44 3.60
CA GLN A 72 -8.64 -5.72 3.04
C GLN A 72 -9.46 -6.59 4.00
N PRO A 73 -10.66 -6.16 4.44
CA PRO A 73 -11.50 -6.97 5.31
C PRO A 73 -11.96 -8.24 4.58
N ARG A 74 -11.53 -9.41 5.07
CA ARG A 74 -11.90 -10.72 4.49
C ARG A 74 -13.35 -11.06 4.85
N ARG A 75 -14.28 -10.65 3.99
CA ARG A 75 -15.75 -10.73 4.15
C ARG A 75 -16.24 -9.94 5.38
N SER A 76 -17.48 -9.48 5.30
CA SER A 76 -18.20 -9.02 6.47
C SER A 76 -18.33 -10.21 7.43
N ILE A 77 -17.40 -10.37 8.36
CA ILE A 77 -17.77 -11.00 9.63
C ILE A 77 -18.96 -10.13 10.08
N PRO A 78 -20.20 -10.67 10.14
CA PRO A 78 -21.31 -9.87 10.60
C PRO A 78 -20.85 -9.31 11.94
N LEU A 79 -20.75 -7.98 12.03
CA LEU A 79 -20.49 -7.33 13.30
C LEU A 79 -21.66 -7.77 14.16
N GLN A 80 -21.49 -8.84 14.95
CA GLN A 80 -22.34 -9.06 16.08
C GLN A 80 -22.19 -7.77 16.87
N LYS A 81 -23.27 -6.97 16.88
CA LYS A 81 -23.45 -5.83 17.76
C LYS A 81 -23.57 -6.40 19.18
N SER A 82 -22.52 -7.05 19.65
CA SER A 82 -22.34 -7.35 21.05
C SER A 82 -22.11 -6.02 21.73
N TRP A 83 -22.96 -5.70 22.70
CA TRP A 83 -22.85 -4.52 23.57
C TRP A 83 -21.49 -4.48 24.31
N HIS A 84 -20.70 -5.57 24.26
CA HIS A 84 -19.43 -5.78 24.94
C HIS A 84 -18.24 -5.91 23.96
N ARG A 85 -18.33 -5.34 22.75
CA ARG A 85 -17.27 -5.47 21.74
C ARG A 85 -15.95 -4.89 22.26
N ARG A 86 -14.92 -5.75 22.36
CA ARG A 86 -13.55 -5.31 22.66
C ARG A 86 -13.03 -4.44 21.49
N PRO A 87 -12.35 -3.32 21.76
CA PRO A 87 -11.79 -2.48 20.71
C PRO A 87 -10.76 -3.26 19.90
N SER A 88 -10.78 -3.11 18.57
CA SER A 88 -9.70 -3.58 17.71
C SER A 88 -8.54 -2.60 17.84
N ILE A 89 -7.40 -3.06 18.35
CA ILE A 89 -6.21 -2.24 18.57
C ILE A 89 -5.22 -2.54 17.44
N ILE A 90 -4.74 -1.50 16.77
CA ILE A 90 -3.61 -1.57 15.84
C ILE A 90 -2.44 -0.85 16.51
N MET A 91 -1.40 -1.60 16.86
CA MET A 91 -0.15 -1.03 17.39
C MET A 91 0.86 -0.92 16.25
N LEU A 92 1.33 0.29 15.98
CA LEU A 92 2.32 0.58 14.95
C LEU A 92 3.60 1.09 15.64
N GLY A 93 4.64 0.26 15.68
CA GLY A 93 5.97 0.66 16.15
C GLY A 93 6.73 1.36 15.04
N MET A 94 7.33 2.50 15.35
CA MET A 94 8.14 3.27 14.38
C MET A 94 9.43 3.73 15.05
N ASP A 95 10.54 3.04 14.78
CA ASP A 95 11.77 3.16 15.57
C ASP A 95 12.52 4.49 15.35
N ASN A 96 12.38 5.12 14.17
CA ASN A 96 13.12 6.32 13.79
C ASN A 96 12.22 7.54 13.47
N LEU A 97 11.09 7.69 14.16
CA LEU A 97 10.25 8.87 14.01
C LEU A 97 10.55 9.95 15.06
N SER A 98 11.03 11.10 14.60
CA SER A 98 11.05 12.31 15.42
C SER A 98 9.74 13.08 15.30
N ARG A 99 9.42 13.91 16.31
CA ARG A 99 8.27 14.83 16.26
C ARG A 99 8.33 15.79 15.07
N MET A 100 9.53 16.24 14.68
CA MET A 100 9.72 17.12 13.53
C MET A 100 9.43 16.38 12.22
N THR A 101 9.92 15.14 12.08
CA THR A 101 9.65 14.30 10.91
C THR A 101 8.17 14.00 10.78
N LEU A 102 7.49 13.67 11.88
CA LEU A 102 6.05 13.44 11.89
C LEU A 102 5.28 14.69 11.47
N ARG A 103 5.63 15.87 12.02
CA ARG A 103 5.00 17.15 11.66
C ARG A 103 5.21 17.54 10.21
N ASN A 104 6.42 17.38 9.68
CA ASN A 104 6.79 17.86 8.36
C ASN A 104 6.38 16.88 7.24
N ASN A 105 6.56 15.58 7.47
CA ASN A 105 6.38 14.56 6.43
C ASN A 105 5.01 13.87 6.53
N MET A 106 4.36 13.90 7.71
CA MET A 106 3.07 13.27 7.95
C MET A 106 2.09 14.22 8.67
N PRO A 107 1.84 15.42 8.13
CA PRO A 107 1.08 16.47 8.83
C PRO A 107 -0.35 16.05 9.20
N SER A 108 -1.02 15.28 8.33
CA SER A 108 -2.36 14.76 8.61
C SER A 108 -2.36 13.78 9.79
N LEU A 109 -1.34 12.93 9.90
CA LEU A 109 -1.20 12.01 11.03
C LEU A 109 -0.89 12.77 12.32
N PHE A 110 0.01 13.76 12.26
CA PHE A 110 0.37 14.61 13.39
C PHE A 110 -0.85 15.31 14.01
N GLU A 111 -1.74 15.89 13.19
CA GLU A 111 -2.94 16.57 13.68
C GLU A 111 -3.98 15.62 14.28
N ASN A 112 -4.06 14.37 13.78
CA ASN A 112 -4.97 13.38 14.34
C ASN A 112 -4.51 12.85 15.69
N ILE A 113 -3.21 12.68 15.91
CA ILE A 113 -2.66 12.18 17.18
C ILE A 113 -2.65 13.27 18.27
N LYS A 114 -2.62 14.55 17.88
CA LYS A 114 -2.63 15.68 18.82
C LYS A 114 -3.99 15.90 19.48
N LYS A 115 -5.08 15.41 18.87
CA LYS A 115 -6.43 15.54 19.44
C LYS A 115 -6.60 14.56 20.61
N PRO A 116 -7.12 15.00 21.77
CA PRO A 116 -7.34 14.16 22.93
C PRO A 116 -8.41 13.10 22.68
#